data_AF-A0A146LZ65-F1
#
_entry.id   AF-A0A146LZ65-F1
#
_cell.length_a   1.000
_cell.length_b   1.000
_cell.length_c   1.000
_cell.angle_alpha   90.00
_cell.angle_beta   90.00
_cell.angle_gamma   90.00
#
_symmetry.space_group_name_H-M   'P 1'
#
loop_
_entity.id
_entity.type
_entity.pdbx_description
1 polymer ?
#
loop_
_entity_poly.entity_id
_entity_poly.type
_entity_poly.pdbx_seq_one_letter_code
_entity_poly.pdbx_strand_id
1 'polypeptide(L)'
;MDFESDVSLKEWCKDKPLSILQLDPADRAVLRIADERDAIQKKTFTKWVNKHLKKTNRHVTDLFTDLQDGVNLICLLEVLTGEHLHREKGKMRFHALQNVELVLNFLRYKKIKLVNIRPEDIVDGNPKLTLGLIWTIILHFQISDIVVG
;
A
#
# COMPACT_ATOMS: atom_id res chain seq x y z
N MET A 1 21.54 -12.05 -28.21
CA MET A 1 21.19 -10.95 -27.29
C MET A 1 21.79 -11.34 -25.96
N ASP A 2 22.89 -10.69 -25.59
CA ASP A 2 23.66 -11.08 -24.41
C ASP A 2 22.94 -10.58 -23.16
N PHE A 3 22.25 -11.49 -22.46
CA PHE A 3 21.57 -11.21 -21.19
C PHE A 3 22.54 -10.67 -20.11
N GLU A 4 23.86 -10.88 -20.26
CA GLU A 4 24.89 -10.46 -19.31
C GLU A 4 25.31 -8.97 -19.41
N SER A 5 24.88 -8.25 -20.44
CA SER A 5 25.22 -6.82 -20.61
C SER A 5 24.22 -5.85 -19.97
N ASP A 6 23.15 -6.35 -19.33
CA ASP A 6 22.13 -5.51 -18.70
C ASP A 6 22.61 -4.95 -17.35
N VAL A 7 22.94 -3.65 -17.34
CA VAL A 7 23.39 -2.90 -16.16
C VAL A 7 22.35 -2.89 -15.05
N SER A 8 21.06 -2.86 -15.41
CA SER A 8 19.96 -2.88 -14.45
C SER A 8 19.84 -4.23 -13.73
N LEU A 9 20.04 -5.33 -14.45
CA LEU A 9 20.10 -6.67 -13.85
C LEU A 9 21.27 -6.80 -12.86
N LYS A 10 22.44 -6.24 -13.20
CA LYS A 10 23.60 -6.23 -12.30
C LYS A 10 23.34 -5.44 -11.03
N GLU A 11 22.63 -4.32 -11.14
CA GLU A 11 22.26 -3.49 -9.99
C GLU A 11 21.21 -4.17 -9.10
N TRP A 12 20.17 -4.78 -9.70
CA TRP A 12 19.16 -5.54 -8.98
C TRP A 12 19.74 -6.73 -8.21
N CYS A 13 20.77 -7.41 -8.74
CA CYS A 13 21.39 -8.57 -8.08
C CYS A 13 22.19 -8.23 -6.82
N LYS A 14 22.64 -6.98 -6.62
CA LYS A 14 23.59 -6.61 -5.53
C LYS A 14 23.04 -6.90 -4.13
N ASP A 15 21.74 -6.73 -3.96
CA ASP A 15 21.06 -6.82 -2.66
C ASP A 15 20.24 -8.12 -2.51
N LYS A 16 20.42 -9.09 -3.41
CA LYS A 16 19.63 -10.33 -3.42
C LYS A 16 20.32 -11.47 -2.67
N PRO A 17 19.55 -12.31 -1.96
CA PRO A 17 20.10 -13.47 -1.27
C PRO A 17 20.65 -14.49 -2.27
N LEU A 18 21.60 -15.32 -1.81
CA LEU A 18 22.24 -16.36 -2.64
C LEU A 18 21.25 -17.28 -3.34
N SER A 19 20.10 -17.57 -2.72
CA SER A 19 19.03 -18.39 -3.33
C SER A 19 18.46 -17.81 -4.61
N ILE A 20 18.32 -16.47 -4.70
CA ILE A 20 17.85 -15.78 -5.91
C ILE A 20 18.96 -15.76 -6.97
N LEU A 21 20.21 -15.60 -6.54
CA LEU A 21 21.36 -15.53 -7.46
C LEU A 21 21.64 -16.86 -8.15
N GLN A 22 21.31 -17.99 -7.51
CA GLN A 22 21.46 -19.35 -8.06
C GLN A 22 20.40 -19.74 -9.10
N LEU A 23 19.33 -18.96 -9.26
CA LEU A 23 18.30 -19.20 -10.27
C LEU A 23 18.87 -19.08 -11.69
N ASP A 24 18.18 -19.65 -12.67
CA ASP A 24 18.58 -19.45 -14.05
C ASP A 24 18.32 -17.99 -14.50
N PRO A 25 18.92 -17.54 -15.62
CA PRO A 25 18.73 -16.18 -16.10
C PRO A 25 17.27 -15.78 -16.37
N ALA A 26 16.41 -16.71 -16.80
CA ALA A 26 15.02 -16.42 -17.13
C ALA A 26 14.20 -16.19 -15.87
N ASP A 27 14.36 -17.04 -14.85
CA ASP A 27 13.72 -16.90 -13.55
C ASP A 27 14.10 -15.59 -12.86
N ARG A 28 15.39 -15.21 -12.91
CA ARG A 28 15.85 -13.91 -12.38
C ARG A 28 15.23 -12.74 -13.11
N ALA A 29 15.09 -12.81 -14.44
CA ALA A 29 14.47 -11.75 -15.21
C ALA A 29 12.98 -11.57 -14.85
N VAL A 30 12.24 -12.68 -14.66
CA VAL A 30 10.84 -12.65 -14.22
C VAL A 30 10.71 -12.01 -12.85
N LEU A 31 11.55 -12.39 -11.88
CA LEU A 31 11.54 -11.83 -10.53
C LEU A 31 11.89 -10.34 -10.52
N ARG A 32 12.88 -9.90 -11.31
CA ARG A 32 13.21 -8.48 -11.44
C ARG A 32 12.02 -7.68 -11.97
N ILE A 33 11.36 -8.16 -13.02
CA ILE A 33 10.20 -7.47 -13.60
C ILE A 33 9.08 -7.37 -12.57
N ALA A 34 8.86 -8.40 -11.76
CA ALA A 34 7.89 -8.34 -10.67
C ALA A 34 8.24 -7.26 -9.63
N ASP A 35 9.49 -7.22 -9.16
CA ASP A 35 9.97 -6.21 -8.20
C ASP A 35 9.84 -4.77 -8.74
N GLU A 36 10.18 -4.56 -10.01
CA GLU A 36 10.05 -3.24 -10.66
C GLU A 36 8.60 -2.79 -10.73
N ARG A 37 7.69 -3.71 -11.08
CA ARG A 37 6.24 -3.43 -11.10
C ARG A 37 5.72 -3.09 -9.71
N ASP A 38 6.13 -3.82 -8.68
CA ASP A 38 5.74 -3.57 -7.30
C ASP A 38 6.28 -2.22 -6.79
N ALA A 39 7.52 -1.87 -7.14
CA ALA A 39 8.11 -0.57 -6.81
C ALA A 39 7.37 0.59 -7.50
N ILE A 40 7.02 0.45 -8.78
CA ILE A 40 6.22 1.43 -9.53
C ILE A 40 4.82 1.57 -8.92
N GLN A 41 4.19 0.45 -8.56
CA GLN A 41 2.86 0.44 -7.92
C GLN A 41 2.91 1.16 -6.57
N LYS A 42 3.86 0.81 -5.69
CA LYS A 42 4.08 1.49 -4.41
C LYS A 42 4.24 3.00 -4.63
N LYS A 43 5.13 3.42 -5.53
CA LYS A 43 5.38 4.84 -5.82
C LYS A 43 4.13 5.57 -6.31
N THR A 44 3.34 4.92 -7.16
CA THR A 44 2.09 5.46 -7.70
C THR A 44 1.06 5.64 -6.59
N PHE A 45 0.87 4.63 -5.74
CA PHE A 45 -0.06 4.68 -4.62
C PHE A 45 0.38 5.69 -3.56
N THR A 46 1.67 5.77 -3.23
CA THR A 46 2.20 6.78 -2.32
C THR A 46 1.92 8.20 -2.83
N LYS A 47 2.13 8.48 -4.12
CA LYS A 47 1.80 9.78 -4.71
C LYS A 47 0.30 10.08 -4.61
N TRP A 48 -0.53 9.08 -4.88
CA TRP A 48 -1.98 9.22 -4.80
C TRP A 48 -2.43 9.53 -3.36
N VAL A 49 -1.98 8.75 -2.37
CA VAL A 49 -2.27 9.00 -0.95
C VAL A 49 -1.83 10.40 -0.54
N ASN A 50 -0.60 10.81 -0.90
CA ASN A 50 -0.08 12.14 -0.56
C ASN A 50 -0.86 13.29 -1.22
N LYS A 51 -1.41 13.10 -2.43
CA LYS A 51 -2.28 14.10 -3.07
C LYS A 51 -3.49 14.44 -2.18
N HIS A 52 -4.07 13.43 -1.52
CA HIS A 52 -5.22 13.61 -0.63
C HIS A 52 -4.79 14.10 0.77
N LEU A 53 -3.75 13.50 1.37
CA LEU A 53 -3.27 13.84 2.71
C LEU A 53 -2.69 15.26 2.83
N LYS A 54 -2.27 15.87 1.72
CA LYS A 54 -1.87 17.29 1.68
C LYS A 54 -2.97 18.21 2.22
N LYS A 55 -4.25 17.87 2.05
CA LYS A 55 -5.40 18.64 2.56
C LYS A 55 -5.48 18.66 4.09
N THR A 56 -4.87 17.67 4.76
CA THR A 56 -4.80 17.55 6.22
C THR A 56 -3.41 17.81 6.77
N ASN A 57 -2.50 18.37 5.96
CA ASN A 57 -1.10 18.62 6.31
C ASN A 57 -0.35 17.35 6.81
N ARG A 58 -0.63 16.19 6.20
CA ARG A 58 0.05 14.92 6.48
C ARG A 58 0.80 14.43 5.25
N HIS A 59 1.82 13.60 5.48
CA HIS A 59 2.67 13.05 4.42
C HIS A 59 3.07 11.62 4.74
N VAL A 60 3.16 10.79 3.70
CA VAL A 60 3.63 9.40 3.73
C VAL A 60 4.89 9.30 2.88
N THR A 61 5.99 8.88 3.50
CA THR A 61 7.26 8.62 2.84
C THR A 61 7.35 7.16 2.43
N ASP A 62 7.06 6.24 3.36
CA ASP A 62 6.97 4.81 3.09
C ASP A 62 5.56 4.30 3.43
N LEU A 63 4.88 3.82 2.39
CA LEU A 63 3.51 3.31 2.47
C LEU A 63 3.35 2.15 3.46
N PHE A 64 4.38 1.32 3.65
CA PHE A 64 4.28 0.11 4.47
C PHE A 64 4.56 0.36 5.94
N THR A 65 5.19 1.49 6.29
CA THR A 65 5.45 1.90 7.67
C THR A 65 4.48 2.98 8.13
N ASP A 66 4.23 3.98 7.29
CA ASP A 66 3.51 5.19 7.70
C ASP A 66 1.99 4.98 7.73
N LEU A 67 1.49 3.83 7.30
CA LEU A 67 0.08 3.44 7.41
C LEU A 67 -0.21 2.53 8.62
N GLN A 68 0.83 2.02 9.30
CA GLN A 68 0.69 0.98 10.33
C GLN A 68 -0.11 1.44 11.55
N ASP A 69 -0.04 2.73 11.92
CA ASP A 69 -0.78 3.27 13.07
C ASP A 69 -2.27 3.52 12.78
N GLY A 70 -2.70 3.35 11.52
CA GLY A 70 -4.05 3.57 11.03
C GLY A 70 -4.46 5.04 10.90
N VAL A 71 -3.69 6.01 11.42
CA VAL A 71 -4.10 7.42 11.48
C VAL A 71 -4.10 8.04 10.09
N ASN A 72 -3.09 7.75 9.27
CA ASN A 72 -3.06 8.22 7.88
C ASN A 72 -4.19 7.62 7.03
N LEU A 73 -4.59 6.37 7.30
CA LEU A 73 -5.75 5.74 6.65
C LEU A 73 -7.06 6.41 7.04
N ILE A 74 -7.25 6.71 8.33
CA ILE A 74 -8.41 7.47 8.81
C ILE A 74 -8.48 8.83 8.10
N CYS A 75 -7.40 9.62 8.15
CA CYS A 75 -7.38 10.94 7.49
C CYS A 75 -7.63 10.85 5.99
N LEU A 76 -7.12 9.82 5.32
CA LEU A 76 -7.39 9.59 3.91
C LEU A 76 -8.89 9.36 3.66
N LEU A 77 -9.55 8.52 4.45
CA LEU A 77 -10.99 8.27 4.31
C LEU A 77 -11.81 9.53 4.59
N GLU A 78 -11.49 10.28 5.65
CA GLU A 78 -12.17 11.55 5.96
C GLU A 78 -12.08 12.55 4.79
N VAL A 79 -10.91 12.63 4.14
CA VAL A 79 -10.71 13.51 2.97
C VAL A 79 -11.51 13.04 1.75
N LEU A 80 -11.67 11.72 1.57
CA LEU A 80 -12.37 11.16 0.42
C LEU A 80 -13.89 11.22 0.58
N THR A 81 -14.41 11.04 1.80
CA THR A 81 -15.86 10.98 2.06
C THR A 81 -16.44 12.27 2.61
N GLY A 82 -15.61 13.14 3.19
CA GLY A 82 -16.07 14.31 3.95
C GLY A 82 -16.66 13.97 5.33
N GLU A 83 -16.59 12.70 5.76
CA GLU A 83 -17.09 12.26 7.07
C GLU A 83 -15.97 12.30 8.11
N HIS A 84 -16.29 12.70 9.34
CA HIS A 84 -15.32 12.68 10.44
C HIS A 84 -15.33 11.32 11.14
N LEU A 85 -14.15 10.75 11.37
CA LEU A 85 -14.00 9.44 11.98
C LEU A 85 -13.31 9.58 13.35
N HIS A 86 -13.78 8.79 14.32
CA HIS A 86 -13.11 8.68 15.61
C HIS A 86 -11.71 8.07 15.42
N ARG A 87 -10.77 8.49 16.27
CA ARG A 87 -9.39 8.02 16.24
C ARG A 87 -8.90 7.73 17.65
N GLU A 88 -8.44 6.50 17.86
CA GLU A 88 -7.79 6.10 19.10
C GLU A 88 -6.44 6.79 19.22
N LYS A 89 -6.21 7.39 20.39
CA LYS A 89 -4.98 8.12 20.70
C LYS A 89 -4.03 7.20 21.47
N GLY A 90 -2.82 7.04 20.96
CA GLY A 90 -1.79 6.28 21.65
C GLY A 90 -0.75 5.75 20.68
N LYS A 91 0.36 5.22 21.21
CA LYS A 91 1.47 4.68 20.41
C LYS A 91 1.62 3.16 20.52
N MET A 92 0.84 2.51 21.39
CA MET A 92 0.90 1.05 21.53
C MET A 92 0.21 0.38 20.34
N ARG A 93 0.68 -0.82 19.97
CA ARG A 93 0.11 -1.64 18.89
C ARG A 93 -1.41 -1.85 19.02
N PHE A 94 -1.92 -1.92 20.26
CA PHE A 94 -3.36 -1.99 20.51
C PHE A 94 -4.13 -0.81 19.88
N HIS A 95 -3.65 0.42 20.01
CA HIS A 95 -4.31 1.60 19.43
C HIS A 95 -4.24 1.56 17.90
N ALA A 96 -3.10 1.11 17.35
CA ALA A 96 -2.95 0.93 15.91
C ALA A 96 -3.96 -0.08 15.35
N LEU A 97 -4.12 -1.23 16.01
CA LEU A 97 -5.14 -2.22 15.64
C LEU A 97 -6.55 -1.66 15.69
N GLN A 98 -6.90 -0.89 16.71
CA GLN A 98 -8.22 -0.27 16.81
C GLN A 98 -8.46 0.75 15.68
N ASN A 99 -7.47 1.59 15.39
CA ASN A 99 -7.55 2.56 14.30
C ASN A 99 -7.71 1.86 12.94
N VAL A 100 -6.94 0.81 12.67
CA VAL A 100 -7.06 0.06 11.41
C VAL A 100 -8.38 -0.70 11.35
N GLU A 101 -8.83 -1.34 12.43
CA GLU A 101 -10.14 -2.02 12.48
C GLU A 101 -11.28 -1.04 12.19
N LEU A 102 -11.21 0.19 12.70
CA LEU A 102 -12.16 1.25 12.39
C LEU A 102 -12.18 1.57 10.88
N VAL A 103 -11.02 1.67 10.22
CA VAL A 103 -10.91 1.89 8.77
C VAL A 103 -11.57 0.73 8.01
N LEU A 104 -11.25 -0.52 8.36
CA LEU A 104 -11.82 -1.69 7.67
C LEU A 104 -13.34 -1.78 7.87
N ASN A 105 -13.82 -1.51 9.08
CA ASN A 105 -15.26 -1.48 9.37
C ASN A 105 -15.99 -0.37 8.63
N PHE A 106 -15.38 0.82 8.50
CA PHE A 106 -15.93 1.90 7.70
C PHE A 106 -16.10 1.49 6.22
N LEU A 107 -15.09 0.86 5.63
CA LEU A 107 -15.16 0.36 4.26
C LEU A 107 -16.26 -0.70 4.10
N ARG A 108 -16.37 -1.65 5.04
CA ARG A 108 -17.45 -2.66 5.05
C ARG A 108 -18.83 -2.01 5.18
N TYR A 109 -18.97 -0.98 6.02
CA TYR A 109 -20.20 -0.21 6.19
C TYR A 109 -20.61 0.48 4.87
N LYS A 110 -19.63 1.03 4.13
CA LYS A 110 -19.81 1.55 2.77
C LYS A 110 -20.03 0.48 1.68
N LYS A 111 -20.25 -0.78 2.07
CA LYS A 111 -20.47 -1.94 1.18
C LYS A 111 -19.29 -2.28 0.27
N ILE A 112 -18.08 -1.85 0.65
CA ILE A 112 -16.84 -2.18 -0.05
C ILE A 112 -16.38 -3.56 0.41
N LYS A 113 -16.16 -4.47 -0.54
CA LYS A 113 -15.69 -5.83 -0.23
C LYS A 113 -14.19 -5.82 0.04
N LEU A 114 -13.81 -6.23 1.25
CA LEU A 114 -12.43 -6.49 1.63
C LEU A 114 -12.21 -8.01 1.63
N VAL A 115 -11.34 -8.50 0.74
CA VAL A 115 -11.04 -9.93 0.64
C VAL A 115 -9.76 -10.22 1.39
N ASN A 116 -9.88 -10.96 2.49
CA ASN A 116 -8.74 -11.48 3.26
C ASN A 116 -7.75 -10.41 3.75
N ILE A 117 -8.27 -9.27 4.21
CA ILE A 117 -7.48 -8.22 4.87
C ILE A 117 -7.94 -8.12 6.32
N ARG A 118 -7.00 -8.27 7.25
CA ARG A 118 -7.19 -8.08 8.69
C ARG A 118 -6.39 -6.87 9.20
N PRO A 119 -6.72 -6.33 10.39
CA PRO A 119 -5.96 -5.21 10.93
C PRO A 119 -4.49 -5.53 11.16
N GLU A 120 -4.17 -6.74 11.63
CA GLU A 120 -2.80 -7.15 11.91
C GLU A 120 -1.93 -7.08 10.66
N ASP A 121 -2.47 -7.42 9.50
CA ASP A 121 -1.75 -7.37 8.23
C ASP A 121 -1.26 -5.96 7.89
N ILE A 122 -2.05 -4.94 8.24
CA ILE A 122 -1.71 -3.54 7.98
C ILE A 122 -0.80 -2.99 9.08
N VAL A 123 -1.10 -3.28 10.35
CA VAL A 123 -0.29 -2.84 11.49
C VAL A 123 1.10 -3.42 11.45
N ASP A 124 1.26 -4.67 11.00
CA ASP A 124 2.56 -5.32 10.87
C ASP A 124 3.24 -5.02 9.52
N GLY A 125 2.60 -4.21 8.66
CA GLY A 125 3.20 -3.66 7.45
C GLY A 125 3.30 -4.62 6.27
N ASN A 126 2.39 -5.60 6.14
CA ASN A 126 2.39 -6.55 5.02
C ASN A 126 2.27 -5.80 3.68
N PRO A 127 3.30 -5.81 2.80
CA PRO A 127 3.29 -4.98 1.59
C PRO A 127 2.12 -5.30 0.65
N LYS A 128 1.84 -6.59 0.43
CA LYS A 128 0.82 -7.04 -0.51
C LYS A 128 -0.58 -6.64 -0.05
N LEU A 129 -0.88 -6.85 1.23
CA LEU A 129 -2.20 -6.54 1.79
C LEU A 129 -2.38 -5.03 1.97
N THR A 130 -1.30 -4.28 2.28
CA THR A 130 -1.32 -2.81 2.29
C THR A 130 -1.60 -2.24 0.91
N LEU A 131 -0.93 -2.71 -0.13
CA LEU A 131 -1.20 -2.30 -1.53
C LEU A 131 -2.64 -2.69 -1.94
N GLY A 132 -3.10 -3.87 -1.56
CA GLY A 132 -4.47 -4.32 -1.81
C GLY A 132 -5.53 -3.44 -1.16
N LEU A 133 -5.30 -2.98 0.08
CA LEU A 133 -6.18 -2.06 0.79
C LEU A 133 -6.23 -0.70 0.07
N ILE A 134 -5.08 -0.11 -0.24
CA ILE A 134 -5.03 1.20 -0.93
C ILE A 134 -5.65 1.12 -2.32
N TRP A 135 -5.40 0.03 -3.06
CA TRP A 135 -6.04 -0.22 -4.34
C TRP A 135 -7.57 -0.28 -4.25
N THR A 136 -8.09 -0.98 -3.23
CA THR A 136 -9.53 -1.07 -2.97
C THR A 136 -10.14 0.32 -2.72
N ILE A 137 -9.46 1.15 -1.93
CA ILE A 137 -9.88 2.53 -1.66
C ILE A 137 -9.88 3.38 -2.95
N ILE A 138 -8.81 3.29 -3.76
CA ILE A 138 -8.70 4.01 -5.04
C ILE A 138 -9.83 3.63 -6.00
N LEU A 139 -10.05 2.32 -6.20
CA LEU A 139 -11.10 1.82 -7.09
C LEU A 139 -12.48 2.36 -6.71
N HIS A 140 -12.79 2.37 -5.42
CA HIS A 140 -14.09 2.82 -4.95
C HIS A 140 -14.24 4.34 -5.06
N PHE A 141 -13.31 5.12 -4.49
CA PHE A 141 -13.50 6.57 -4.31
C PHE A 141 -12.94 7.44 -5.43
N GLN A 142 -12.23 6.88 -6.41
CA GLN A 142 -11.77 7.65 -7.57
C GLN A 142 -12.34 7.13 -8.89
N ILE A 143 -12.50 5.82 -9.05
CA ILE A 143 -12.85 5.24 -10.35
C ILE A 143 -14.36 5.01 -10.46
N SER A 144 -15.03 4.59 -9.38
CA SER A 144 -16.47 4.30 -9.42
C SER A 144 -17.34 5.54 -9.63
N ASP A 145 -16.87 6.73 -9.21
CA ASP A 145 -17.58 8.00 -9.45
C ASP A 145 -17.52 8.46 -10.92
N ILE A 146 -16.56 7.96 -11.72
CA ILE A 146 -16.41 8.35 -13.13
C ILE A 146 -17.38 7.58 -14.05
N VAL A 147 -17.85 6.40 -13.63
CA VAL A 147 -18.68 5.50 -14.46
C VAL A 147 -20.18 5.86 -14.42
N VAL A 148 -20.57 6.87 -13.63
CA VAL A 148 -21.96 7.37 -13.54
C VAL A 148 -22.11 8.78 -14.17
N GLY A 149 -21.12 9.20 -14.97
CA GLY A 149 -21.15 10.44 -15.75
C GLY A 149 -21.74 10.27 -17.14
#